data_AF-A0A6N7BEB3-F1
#
_entry.id   AF-A0A6N7BEB3-F1
#
_cell.length_a   1.000
_cell.length_b   1.000
_cell.length_c   1.000
_cell.angle_alpha   90.00
_cell.angle_beta   90.00
_cell.angle_gamma   90.00
#
_symmetry.space_group_name_H-M   'P 1'
#
loop_
_entity.id
_entity.type
_entity.pdbx_description
1 polymer ?
#
loop_
_entity_poly.entity_id
_entity_poly.type
_entity_poly.pdbx_seq_one_letter_code
_entity_poly.pdbx_strand_id
1 'polypeptide(L)'
;MYPDKNVADNSVLGSNPVKLNIPILSWEIDLETLPLLPIKKVGQKFAVSFFDPSEKEAGYHLYEVTGKGKLKLNNDTQINCWLLKINYDEKNYALFWLSEKSGEVIKMEEQYNSVFRFKVLQY
;
A
#
# COMPACT_ATOMS: atom_id res chain seq x y z
N MET A 1 -1.13 -20.02 -2.75
CA MET A 1 0.25 -20.53 -2.83
C MET A 1 0.32 -21.82 -2.03
N TYR A 2 0.91 -22.89 -2.55
CA TYR A 2 1.08 -24.15 -1.79
C TYR A 2 2.54 -24.23 -1.32
N PRO A 3 2.80 -24.38 -0.01
CA PRO A 3 4.16 -24.54 0.48
C PRO A 3 4.79 -25.81 -0.09
N ASP A 4 6.05 -25.74 -0.53
CA ASP A 4 6.80 -26.93 -0.92
C ASP A 4 7.23 -27.71 0.32
N LYS A 5 6.73 -28.95 0.42
CA LYS A 5 7.00 -29.87 1.53
C LYS A 5 8.43 -30.44 1.55
N ASN A 6 9.19 -30.23 0.48
CA ASN A 6 10.55 -30.76 0.36
C ASN A 6 11.62 -29.75 0.81
N VAL A 7 11.22 -28.51 1.14
CA VAL A 7 12.15 -27.52 1.69
C VAL A 7 12.40 -27.86 3.15
N ALA A 8 13.66 -28.16 3.49
CA ALA A 8 14.09 -28.42 4.87
C ALA A 8 13.73 -27.22 5.76
N ASP A 9 13.24 -27.50 6.97
CA ASP A 9 12.83 -26.50 7.97
C ASP A 9 11.76 -25.50 7.48
N ASN A 10 10.92 -25.90 6.52
CA ASN A 10 9.80 -25.08 6.08
C ASN A 10 8.73 -24.97 7.17
N SER A 11 8.77 -23.88 7.93
CA SER A 11 7.82 -23.54 9.00
C SER A 11 6.38 -23.35 8.54
N VAL A 12 6.14 -23.26 7.22
CA VAL A 12 4.82 -23.09 6.61
C VAL A 12 4.10 -24.45 6.45
N LEU A 13 4.81 -25.57 6.61
CA LEU A 13 4.25 -26.92 6.64
C LEU A 13 3.24 -27.06 7.79
N GLY A 14 1.95 -27.08 7.47
CA GLY A 14 0.84 -27.18 8.44
C GLY A 14 -0.11 -25.98 8.44
N SER A 15 0.22 -24.90 7.74
CA SER A 15 -0.73 -23.81 7.49
C SER A 15 -1.75 -24.22 6.43
N ASN A 16 -3.01 -23.86 6.64
CA ASN A 16 -4.05 -24.07 5.63
C ASN A 16 -3.82 -23.07 4.48
N PRO A 17 -3.78 -23.52 3.20
CA PRO A 17 -3.61 -22.62 2.08
C PRO A 17 -4.80 -21.66 1.99
N VAL A 18 -4.51 -20.37 1.83
CA VAL A 18 -5.54 -19.34 1.60
C VAL A 18 -6.09 -19.50 0.19
N LYS A 19 -7.42 -19.56 0.07
CA LYS A 19 -8.10 -19.61 -1.23
C LYS A 19 -8.14 -18.20 -1.83
N LEU A 20 -7.60 -18.07 -3.03
CA LEU A 20 -7.56 -16.81 -3.79
C LEU A 20 -8.75 -16.77 -4.75
N ASN A 21 -9.93 -16.44 -4.24
CA ASN A 21 -11.17 -16.48 -5.01
C ASN A 21 -11.46 -15.17 -5.77
N ILE A 22 -10.55 -14.20 -5.70
CA ILE A 22 -10.58 -12.93 -6.43
C ILE A 22 -9.25 -12.75 -7.16
N PRO A 23 -9.18 -11.92 -8.23
CA PRO A 23 -7.90 -11.50 -8.78
C PRO A 23 -7.10 -10.80 -7.70
N ILE A 24 -5.87 -11.26 -7.43
CA ILE A 24 -5.01 -10.65 -6.41
C ILE A 24 -3.81 -9.98 -7.04
N LEU A 25 -3.35 -8.93 -6.38
CA LEU A 25 -2.04 -8.31 -6.56
C LEU A 25 -1.19 -8.68 -5.35
N SER A 26 0.10 -8.95 -5.54
CA SER A 26 1.02 -9.11 -4.41
C SER A 26 1.04 -7.82 -3.59
N TRP A 27 1.06 -7.91 -2.26
CA TRP A 27 1.21 -6.72 -1.42
C TRP A 27 2.47 -5.90 -1.79
N GLU A 28 3.56 -6.61 -2.10
CA GLU A 28 4.86 -6.01 -2.43
C GLU A 28 4.93 -5.23 -3.75
N ILE A 29 3.83 -5.15 -4.53
CA ILE A 29 3.76 -4.35 -5.77
C ILE A 29 2.87 -3.12 -5.62
N ASP A 30 2.65 -2.67 -4.39
CA ASP A 30 1.81 -1.51 -4.09
C ASP A 30 2.38 -0.21 -4.71
N LEU A 31 3.70 0.00 -4.63
CA LEU A 31 4.35 1.19 -5.14
C LEU A 31 4.31 1.31 -6.67
N GLU A 32 4.17 0.22 -7.41
CA GLU A 32 3.97 0.21 -8.86
C GLU A 32 2.49 0.33 -9.25
N THR A 33 1.59 -0.14 -8.38
CA THR A 33 0.15 -0.19 -8.64
C THR A 33 -0.54 1.13 -8.29
N LEU A 34 -0.25 1.70 -7.12
CA LEU A 34 -0.89 2.93 -6.64
C LEU A 34 -0.70 4.12 -7.60
N PRO A 35 0.45 4.32 -8.27
CA PRO A 35 0.62 5.36 -9.29
C PRO A 35 -0.31 5.24 -10.49
N LEU A 36 -0.85 4.05 -10.76
CA LEU A 36 -1.74 3.81 -11.90
C LEU A 36 -3.20 4.14 -11.60
N LEU A 37 -3.53 4.50 -10.35
CA LEU A 37 -4.89 4.84 -9.96
C LEU A 37 -5.34 6.12 -10.67
N PRO A 38 -6.53 6.14 -11.31
CA PRO A 38 -7.04 7.32 -12.01
C PRO A 38 -7.64 8.32 -11.02
N ILE A 39 -6.80 8.93 -10.19
CA ILE A 39 -7.18 9.93 -9.20
C ILE A 39 -7.63 11.22 -9.90
N LYS A 40 -8.83 11.68 -9.58
CA LYS A 40 -9.44 12.89 -10.15
C LYS A 40 -9.87 13.91 -9.10
N LYS A 41 -10.23 13.46 -7.90
CA LYS A 41 -10.77 14.32 -6.84
C LYS A 41 -10.53 13.78 -5.43
N VAL A 42 -10.57 14.68 -4.45
CA VAL A 42 -10.66 14.34 -3.03
C VAL A 42 -11.99 13.62 -2.76
N GLY A 43 -11.97 12.63 -1.86
CA GLY A 43 -13.07 11.74 -1.53
C GLY A 43 -13.26 10.58 -2.52
N GLN A 44 -12.42 10.48 -3.57
CA GLN A 44 -12.43 9.32 -4.45
C GLN A 44 -11.89 8.09 -3.71
N LYS A 45 -12.54 6.95 -3.91
CA LYS A 45 -12.20 5.68 -3.26
C LYS A 45 -11.84 4.61 -4.28
N PHE A 46 -10.89 3.75 -3.92
CA PHE A 46 -10.43 2.63 -4.74
C PHE A 46 -10.38 1.37 -3.88
N ALA A 47 -10.98 0.30 -4.37
CA ALA A 47 -10.84 -1.03 -3.79
C ALA A 47 -9.75 -1.77 -4.59
N VAL A 48 -8.66 -2.15 -3.93
CA VAL A 48 -7.53 -2.85 -4.56
C VAL A 48 -7.30 -4.16 -3.83
N SER A 49 -7.16 -5.26 -4.56
CA SER A 49 -7.02 -6.61 -4.01
C SER A 49 -5.55 -7.00 -3.77
N PHE A 50 -4.84 -6.18 -2.98
CA PHE A 50 -3.54 -6.59 -2.47
C PHE A 50 -3.69 -7.78 -1.52
N PHE A 51 -2.74 -8.71 -1.58
CA PHE A 51 -2.72 -9.89 -0.73
C PHE A 51 -1.32 -10.10 -0.17
N ASP A 52 -1.22 -10.11 1.16
CA ASP A 52 -0.05 -10.58 1.91
C ASP A 52 -0.24 -12.06 2.30
N PRO A 53 0.77 -12.94 2.15
CA PRO A 53 0.67 -14.34 2.52
C PRO A 53 0.34 -14.62 4.00
N SER A 54 0.48 -13.64 4.89
CA SER A 54 0.09 -13.72 6.31
C SER A 54 -1.41 -13.45 6.54
N GLU A 55 -2.15 -12.97 5.53
CA GLU A 55 -3.59 -12.77 5.62
C GLU A 55 -4.35 -14.10 5.68
N LYS A 56 -5.46 -14.13 6.44
CA LYS A 56 -6.30 -15.33 6.59
C LYS A 56 -7.24 -15.56 5.40
N GLU A 57 -7.56 -14.51 4.68
CA GLU A 57 -8.47 -14.50 3.54
C GLU A 57 -8.06 -13.44 2.53
N ALA A 58 -8.36 -13.67 1.25
CA ALA A 58 -8.15 -12.66 0.22
C ALA A 58 -9.30 -11.64 0.23
N GLY A 59 -8.97 -10.35 0.19
CA GLY A 59 -9.95 -9.28 0.26
C GLY A 59 -9.59 -8.06 -0.58
N TYR A 60 -10.43 -7.03 -0.47
CA TYR A 60 -10.14 -5.72 -1.03
C TYR A 60 -9.75 -4.76 0.08
N HIS A 61 -8.69 -4.01 -0.18
CA HIS A 61 -8.21 -2.93 0.67
C HIS A 61 -8.74 -1.61 0.12
N LEU A 62 -9.37 -0.82 0.99
CA LEU A 62 -9.99 0.44 0.61
C LEU A 62 -9.01 1.60 0.79
N TYR A 63 -8.68 2.24 -0.33
CA TYR A 63 -7.90 3.47 -0.36
C TYR A 63 -8.81 4.66 -0.63
N GLU A 64 -8.56 5.78 0.05
CA GLU A 64 -9.30 7.02 -0.11
C GLU A 64 -8.35 8.19 -0.37
N VAL A 65 -8.69 9.01 -1.36
CA VAL A 65 -7.99 10.28 -1.62
C VAL A 65 -8.49 11.30 -0.59
N THR A 66 -7.78 11.45 0.52
CA THR A 66 -8.21 12.27 1.66
C THR A 66 -7.93 13.75 1.48
N GLY A 67 -7.06 14.12 0.53
CA GLY A 67 -6.73 15.52 0.31
C GLY A 67 -5.66 15.75 -0.73
N LYS A 68 -5.14 16.98 -0.71
CA LYS A 68 -3.96 17.43 -1.44
C LYS A 68 -2.93 17.97 -0.47
N GLY A 69 -1.66 17.80 -0.80
CA GLY A 69 -0.54 18.26 0.00
C GLY A 69 0.55 18.86 -0.88
N LYS A 70 1.35 19.75 -0.28
CA LYS A 70 2.58 20.25 -0.90
C LYS A 70 3.76 19.66 -0.15
N LEU A 71 4.44 18.70 -0.76
CA LEU A 71 5.58 18.02 -0.14
C LEU A 71 6.87 18.78 -0.46
N LYS A 72 7.56 19.27 0.57
CA LYS A 72 8.92 19.82 0.43
C LYS A 72 9.92 18.67 0.48
N LEU A 73 10.75 18.54 -0.56
CA LEU A 73 11.88 17.62 -0.62
C LEU A 73 13.18 18.36 -0.28
N ASN A 74 14.32 17.69 -0.45
CA ASN A 74 15.64 18.30 -0.34
C ASN A 74 15.80 19.42 -1.41
N ASN A 75 16.61 20.45 -1.12
CA ASN A 75 16.95 21.55 -2.04
C ASN A 75 15.76 22.31 -2.66
N ASP A 76 14.96 22.97 -1.83
CA ASP A 76 13.83 23.86 -2.19
C ASP A 76 12.81 23.31 -3.21
N THR A 77 12.89 22.01 -3.50
CA THR A 77 11.97 21.34 -4.42
C THR A 77 10.65 21.08 -3.69
N GLN A 78 9.55 21.48 -4.33
CA GLN A 78 8.21 21.28 -3.81
C GLN A 78 7.34 20.56 -4.84
N ILE A 79 6.68 19.48 -4.41
CA ILE A 79 5.81 18.67 -5.26
C ILE A 79 4.37 18.80 -4.76
N ASN A 80 3.43 19.10 -5.67
CA ASN A 80 2.01 18.99 -5.38
C ASN A 80 1.62 17.51 -5.42
N CYS A 81 0.99 17.02 -4.36
CA CYS A 81 0.64 15.62 -4.20
C CYS A 81 -0.84 15.41 -3.88
N TRP A 82 -1.39 14.31 -4.36
CA TRP A 82 -2.56 13.66 -3.78
C TRP A 82 -2.17 12.94 -2.49
N LEU A 83 -3.07 12.95 -1.52
CA LEU A 83 -2.95 12.19 -0.27
C LEU A 83 -3.87 10.98 -0.34
N LEU A 84 -3.31 9.80 -0.54
CA LEU A 84 -4.05 8.54 -0.63
C LEU A 84 -3.85 7.76 0.66
N LYS A 85 -4.94 7.44 1.37
CA LYS A 85 -4.90 6.79 2.68
C LYS A 85 -5.55 5.42 2.63
N ILE A 86 -4.92 4.44 3.27
CA ILE A 86 -5.54 3.18 3.69
C ILE A 86 -5.59 3.16 5.22
N ASN A 87 -6.72 2.72 5.78
CA ASN A 87 -6.82 2.42 7.22
C ASN A 87 -6.86 0.90 7.37
N TYR A 88 -5.88 0.34 8.09
CA TYR A 88 -5.88 -1.08 8.44
C TYR A 88 -6.84 -1.33 9.61
N ASP A 89 -6.87 -0.39 10.57
CA ASP A 89 -7.85 -0.29 11.65
C ASP A 89 -7.93 1.16 12.18
N GLU A 90 -8.52 1.36 13.36
CA GLU A 90 -8.69 2.69 13.98
C GLU A 90 -7.35 3.39 14.32
N LYS A 91 -6.28 2.62 14.56
CA LYS A 91 -4.97 3.12 15.01
C LYS A 91 -3.89 2.96 13.95
N ASN A 92 -4.05 2.00 13.04
CA ASN A 92 -3.06 1.62 12.05
C ASN A 92 -3.47 2.08 10.66
N TYR A 93 -2.60 2.84 9.99
CA TYR A 93 -2.88 3.37 8.66
C TYR A 93 -1.58 3.65 7.89
N ALA A 94 -1.69 3.74 6.57
CA ALA A 94 -0.65 4.31 5.72
C ALA A 94 -1.21 5.46 4.87
N LEU A 95 -0.38 6.49 4.70
CA LEU A 95 -0.64 7.68 3.90
C LEU A 95 0.43 7.80 2.82
N PHE A 96 -0.01 7.69 1.57
CA PHE A 96 0.82 7.78 0.39
C PHE A 96 0.67 9.18 -0.24
N TRP A 97 1.80 9.81 -0.53
CA TRP A 97 1.89 11.09 -1.21
C TRP A 97 2.23 10.86 -2.68
N LEU A 98 1.21 10.92 -3.54
CA LEU A 98 1.37 10.68 -4.98
C LEU A 98 1.48 12.00 -5.73
N SER A 99 2.50 12.17 -6.56
CA SER A 99 2.67 13.34 -7.42
C SER A 99 1.41 13.61 -8.26
N GLU A 100 0.86 14.82 -8.20
CA GLU A 100 -0.28 15.19 -9.06
C GLU A 100 0.08 15.18 -10.55
N LYS A 101 1.37 15.33 -10.88
CA LYS A 101 1.87 15.40 -12.25
C LYS A 101 2.13 14.03 -12.86
N SER A 102 2.76 13.13 -12.11
CA SER A 102 3.23 11.82 -12.62
C SER A 102 2.50 10.62 -12.03
N GLY A 103 1.76 10.78 -10.93
CA GLY A 103 1.17 9.68 -10.17
C GLY A 103 2.16 8.96 -9.25
N GLU A 104 3.46 9.12 -9.44
CA GLU A 104 4.51 8.46 -8.66
C GLU A 104 4.36 8.69 -7.15
N VAL A 105 4.55 7.64 -6.36
CA VAL A 105 4.57 7.72 -4.88
C VAL A 105 5.90 8.34 -4.45
N ILE A 106 5.85 9.56 -3.91
CA ILE A 106 7.04 10.30 -3.48
C ILE A 106 7.37 9.99 -2.01
N LYS A 107 6.34 9.80 -1.18
CA LYS A 107 6.49 9.54 0.25
C LYS A 107 5.38 8.60 0.73
N MET A 108 5.73 7.73 1.67
CA MET A 108 4.79 6.97 2.48
C MET A 108 5.03 7.29 3.95
N GLU A 109 3.95 7.53 4.68
CA GLU A 109 3.92 7.63 6.14
C GLU A 109 3.02 6.53 6.66
N GLU A 110 3.52 5.65 7.52
CA GLU A 110 2.74 4.57 8.11
C GLU A 110 2.78 4.67 9.63
N GLN A 111 1.61 4.61 10.25
CA GLN A 111 1.46 4.33 11.67
C GLN A 111 1.17 2.85 11.84
N TYR A 112 2.07 2.16 12.54
CA TYR A 112 1.92 0.76 12.90
C TYR A 112 2.18 0.58 14.40
N ASN A 113 1.11 0.30 15.15
CA ASN A 113 1.04 0.32 16.60
C ASN A 113 1.51 1.65 17.19
N SER A 114 2.68 1.67 17.83
CA SER A 114 3.30 2.87 18.41
C SER A 114 4.49 3.37 17.58
N VAL A 115 4.71 2.80 16.39
CA VAL A 115 5.85 3.09 15.52
C VAL A 115 5.38 3.82 14.28
N PHE A 116 6.07 4.91 13.95
CA PHE A 116 5.95 5.56 12.66
C PHE A 116 7.04 5.06 11.72
N ARG A 117 6.66 4.73 10.49
CA ARG A 117 7.58 4.37 9.41
C ARG A 117 7.42 5.35 8.27
N PHE A 118 8.55 5.68 7.66
CA PHE A 118 8.60 6.58 6.51
C PHE A 118 9.40 5.95 5.39
N LYS A 119 8.87 6.01 4.16
CA LYS A 119 9.62 5.76 2.94
C LYS A 119 9.60 7.06 2.12
N VAL A 120 10.74 7.46 1.57
CA VAL A 120 10.85 8.67 0.76
C VAL A 120 11.66 8.32 -0.47
N LEU A 121 11.12 8.63 -1.64
CA LEU A 121 11.83 8.54 -2.92
C LEU A 121 12.92 9.61 -2.94
N GLN A 122 14.17 9.19 -3.14
CA GLN A 122 15.31 10.11 -3.25
C GLN A 122 15.65 10.33 -4.73
N TYR A 123 16.00 11.58 -5.05
CA TYR A 123 16.49 12.02 -6.35
C TYR A 123 17.94 12.50 -6.23
#